data_AF-A0A399D5V6-F1
#
_entry.id   AF-A0A399D5V6-F1
#
_cell.length_a   1.000
_cell.length_b   1.000
_cell.length_c   1.000
_cell.angle_alpha   90.00
_cell.angle_beta   90.00
_cell.angle_gamma   90.00
#
_symmetry.space_group_name_H-M   'P 1'
#
loop_
_entity.id
_entity.type
_entity.pdbx_description
1 polymer ?
#
loop_
_entity_poly.entity_id
_entity_poly.type
_entity_poly.pdbx_seq_one_letter_code
_entity_poly.pdbx_strand_id
1 'polypeptide(L)'
;MNGWLLSVLLIIWTNLPVSATSISGWNEEYAGKKLDFFRLSDPVTREKVHVFTLEVNSNGVFSAEAEVEQPTFVFSDFGIYRGMLFLEPGEKITLLLPPFRDKSFADQKNPYFQPVEFWFATGGGNQLNDRISAFDNQLYQLRDKYFNQLYLRESRQVFDSLSAVLEQQFGSISSKTFLFHKKLKIKAVEADAFKLEPASVSDELSEVPSAFWNHPAFTGLFDKMYGNKLSFAAKSIKGERIRGAVSQTDTGFLLEFIKDNYKITGPVARLVLLKMLHDGFYSGDFSENAILNLVRADIFVKDQEKAVKETAKNILIKLRHLRPGSLAPVVCLKNTSGQRFCTNEISGDDKFKYLVFADTEMIVCREHLKYLTKIEDRFQKYLEIIIVLRKTDLIEMKMFLDKQKIPGIHLVDEEGRFTEEYRVKSFPTCLLLNDKHEVVFQQTKSPLDGFEQQFGRFLQRELFERQRKQ
;
A
#
# COMPACT_ATOMS: atom_id res chain seq x y z
N MET A 1 -57.81 4.85 -42.02
CA MET A 1 -56.45 4.43 -42.40
C MET A 1 -55.46 5.25 -41.60
N ASN A 2 -54.96 4.73 -40.47
CA ASN A 2 -53.86 5.31 -39.71
C ASN A 2 -53.12 4.14 -39.06
N GLY A 3 -51.95 3.79 -39.58
CA GLY A 3 -51.07 2.77 -39.03
C GLY A 3 -49.81 3.44 -38.49
N TRP A 4 -49.64 3.39 -37.18
CA TRP A 4 -48.38 3.74 -36.51
C TRP A 4 -47.53 2.47 -36.38
N LEU A 5 -46.34 2.49 -36.97
CA LEU A 5 -45.33 1.44 -36.84
C LEU A 5 -44.38 1.84 -35.70
N LEU A 6 -44.41 1.08 -34.61
CA LEU A 6 -43.45 1.16 -33.51
C LEU A 6 -42.27 0.23 -33.81
N SER A 7 -41.09 0.81 -34.02
CA SER A 7 -39.83 0.07 -34.15
C SER A 7 -39.21 -0.13 -32.77
N VAL A 8 -39.16 -1.37 -32.30
CA VAL A 8 -38.43 -1.76 -31.08
C VAL A 8 -36.97 -2.04 -31.46
N LEU A 9 -36.05 -1.22 -30.95
CA LEU A 9 -34.61 -1.40 -31.13
C LEU A 9 -34.07 -2.31 -30.02
N LEU A 10 -33.72 -3.55 -30.38
CA LEU A 10 -33.12 -4.54 -29.49
C LEU A 10 -31.62 -4.22 -29.33
N ILE A 11 -31.22 -3.68 -28.19
CA ILE A 11 -29.80 -3.47 -27.87
C ILE A 11 -29.24 -4.80 -27.34
N ILE A 12 -28.52 -5.52 -28.20
CA ILE A 12 -27.77 -6.72 -27.84
C ILE A 12 -26.52 -6.28 -27.08
N TRP A 13 -26.49 -6.54 -25.77
CA TRP A 13 -25.28 -6.41 -24.95
C TRP A 13 -24.36 -7.59 -25.26
N THR A 14 -23.35 -7.39 -26.10
CA THR A 14 -22.25 -8.35 -26.24
C THR A 14 -21.31 -8.21 -25.05
N ASN A 15 -21.40 -9.12 -24.08
CA ASN A 15 -20.31 -9.33 -23.13
C ASN A 15 -19.12 -9.91 -23.92
N LEU A 16 -18.14 -9.08 -24.23
CA LEU A 16 -16.87 -9.55 -24.77
C LEU A 16 -16.23 -10.45 -23.70
N PRO A 17 -15.82 -11.69 -24.04
CA PRO A 17 -15.11 -12.54 -23.09
C PRO A 17 -13.78 -11.88 -22.72
N VAL A 18 -13.61 -11.55 -21.44
CA VAL A 18 -12.31 -11.16 -20.88
C VAL A 18 -11.36 -12.33 -21.11
N SER A 19 -10.32 -12.13 -21.91
CA SER A 19 -9.33 -13.16 -22.18
C SER A 19 -8.29 -13.14 -21.08
N ALA A 20 -8.29 -14.17 -20.23
CA ALA A 20 -7.31 -14.31 -19.17
C ALA A 20 -5.88 -14.42 -19.74
N THR A 21 -4.93 -13.74 -19.08
CA THR A 21 -3.50 -13.96 -19.32
C THR A 21 -3.10 -15.27 -18.66
N SER A 22 -2.42 -16.15 -19.39
CA SER A 22 -1.91 -17.40 -18.85
C SER A 22 -0.44 -17.25 -18.47
N ILE A 23 -0.10 -17.52 -17.22
CA ILE A 23 1.27 -17.49 -16.69
C ILE A 23 1.67 -18.91 -16.38
N SER A 24 2.83 -19.36 -16.87
CA SER A 24 3.36 -20.70 -16.59
C SER A 24 4.88 -20.67 -16.47
N GLY A 25 5.45 -21.72 -15.89
CA GLY A 25 6.90 -21.85 -15.80
C GLY A 25 7.34 -22.99 -14.91
N TRP A 26 8.65 -23.08 -14.70
CA TRP A 26 9.27 -24.12 -13.89
C TRP A 26 10.53 -23.59 -13.21
N ASN A 27 10.64 -23.84 -11.89
CA ASN A 27 11.87 -23.65 -11.12
C ASN A 27 11.83 -24.54 -9.85
N GLU A 28 12.75 -25.48 -9.75
CA GLU A 28 12.83 -26.45 -8.64
C GLU A 28 13.09 -25.80 -7.27
N GLU A 29 13.85 -24.69 -7.20
CA GLU A 29 14.15 -23.99 -5.94
C GLU A 29 12.89 -23.41 -5.26
N TYR A 30 11.80 -23.31 -6.02
CA TYR A 30 10.51 -22.81 -5.54
C TYR A 30 9.51 -23.91 -5.22
N ALA A 31 9.89 -25.20 -5.31
CA ALA A 31 8.97 -26.31 -5.04
C ALA A 31 8.24 -26.15 -3.70
N GLY A 32 6.90 -26.25 -3.73
CA GLY A 32 6.03 -26.10 -2.57
C GLY A 32 5.83 -24.67 -2.07
N LYS A 33 6.38 -23.64 -2.75
CA LYS A 33 6.21 -22.23 -2.39
C LYS A 33 5.00 -21.61 -3.10
N LYS A 34 4.55 -20.48 -2.56
CA LYS A 34 3.51 -19.62 -3.15
C LYS A 34 4.06 -18.22 -3.37
N LEU A 35 3.74 -17.62 -4.51
CA LEU A 35 4.05 -16.22 -4.80
C LEU A 35 2.75 -15.49 -5.10
N ASP A 36 2.39 -14.54 -4.25
CA ASP A 36 1.23 -13.67 -4.46
C ASP A 36 1.63 -12.45 -5.29
N PHE A 37 0.85 -12.19 -6.34
CA PHE A 37 1.04 -11.04 -7.21
C PHE A 37 -0.01 -9.98 -6.91
N PHE A 38 0.45 -8.75 -6.77
CA PHE A 38 -0.35 -7.61 -6.39
C PHE A 38 -0.22 -6.50 -7.44
N ARG A 39 -1.28 -5.72 -7.59
CA ARG A 39 -1.22 -4.38 -8.19
C ARG A 39 -1.40 -3.33 -7.10
N LEU A 40 -1.06 -2.09 -7.41
CA LEU A 40 -1.42 -0.96 -6.57
C LEU A 40 -2.88 -0.55 -6.84
N SER A 41 -3.61 -0.24 -5.78
CA SER A 41 -4.98 0.26 -5.85
C SER A 41 -5.08 1.60 -6.58
N ASP A 42 -4.23 2.55 -6.21
CA ASP A 42 -4.17 3.91 -6.76
C ASP A 42 -2.76 4.53 -6.55
N PRO A 43 -2.40 5.62 -7.24
CA PRO A 43 -1.04 6.18 -7.20
C PRO A 43 -0.71 6.91 -5.87
N VAL A 44 -1.71 7.18 -5.02
CA VAL A 44 -1.57 7.95 -3.78
C VAL A 44 -1.44 7.03 -2.56
N THR A 45 -2.42 6.15 -2.35
CA THR A 45 -2.47 5.26 -1.18
C THR A 45 -1.54 4.08 -1.35
N ARG A 46 -1.39 3.59 -2.59
CA ARG A 46 -0.57 2.43 -2.96
C ARG A 46 -0.89 1.17 -2.15
N GLU A 47 -2.14 1.00 -1.70
CA GLU A 47 -2.56 -0.23 -1.04
C GLU A 47 -2.48 -1.40 -2.03
N LYS A 48 -2.00 -2.55 -1.57
CA LYS A 48 -1.86 -3.76 -2.39
C LYS A 48 -3.23 -4.36 -2.68
N VAL A 49 -3.46 -4.72 -3.94
CA VAL A 49 -4.65 -5.45 -4.40
C VAL A 49 -4.16 -6.74 -5.03
N HIS A 50 -4.54 -7.88 -4.43
CA HIS A 50 -4.22 -9.20 -4.96
C HIS A 50 -4.80 -9.36 -6.38
N VAL A 51 -4.03 -10.01 -7.26
CA VAL A 51 -4.43 -10.27 -8.65
C VAL A 51 -4.47 -11.77 -8.91
N PHE A 52 -3.40 -12.49 -8.61
CA PHE A 52 -3.32 -13.95 -8.73
C PHE A 52 -2.21 -14.49 -7.83
N THR A 53 -2.20 -15.81 -7.63
CA THR A 53 -1.16 -16.53 -6.88
C THR A 53 -0.53 -17.57 -7.79
N LEU A 54 0.80 -17.64 -7.79
CA LEU A 54 1.53 -18.78 -8.34
C LEU A 54 1.71 -19.82 -7.25
N GLU A 55 1.06 -20.97 -7.40
CA GLU A 55 1.31 -22.14 -6.57
C GLU A 55 2.31 -23.06 -7.29
N VAL A 56 3.48 -23.26 -6.67
CA VAL A 56 4.55 -24.07 -7.26
C VAL A 56 4.46 -25.49 -6.68
N ASN A 57 4.25 -26.48 -7.54
CA ASN A 57 4.11 -27.87 -7.10
C ASN A 57 5.44 -28.47 -6.61
N SER A 58 5.40 -29.71 -6.13
CA SER A 58 6.59 -30.42 -5.62
C SER A 58 7.70 -30.60 -6.65
N ASN A 59 7.38 -30.53 -7.94
CA ASN A 59 8.33 -30.67 -9.04
C ASN A 59 8.82 -29.30 -9.56
N GLY A 60 8.46 -28.19 -8.91
CA GLY A 60 8.84 -26.84 -9.33
C GLY A 60 7.99 -26.25 -10.47
N VAL A 61 6.97 -26.95 -10.96
CA VAL A 61 6.10 -26.47 -12.06
C VAL A 61 4.98 -25.60 -11.49
N PHE A 62 4.66 -24.51 -12.18
CA PHE A 62 3.54 -23.64 -11.84
C PHE A 62 2.76 -23.18 -13.07
N SER A 63 1.47 -22.90 -12.86
CA SER A 63 0.59 -22.27 -13.83
C SER A 63 -0.48 -21.47 -13.09
N ALA A 64 -0.84 -20.30 -13.63
CA ALA A 64 -1.93 -19.48 -13.12
C ALA A 64 -2.59 -18.71 -14.26
N GLU A 65 -3.79 -18.21 -13.99
CA GLU A 65 -4.53 -17.32 -14.88
C GLU A 65 -4.78 -16.00 -14.16
N ALA A 66 -4.65 -14.90 -14.89
CA ALA A 66 -4.94 -13.56 -14.39
C ALA A 66 -5.93 -12.87 -15.33
N GLU A 67 -7.07 -12.46 -14.79
CA GLU A 67 -8.06 -11.70 -15.53
C GLU A 67 -7.66 -10.21 -15.53
N VAL A 68 -7.18 -9.74 -16.68
CA VAL A 68 -6.84 -8.33 -16.90
C VAL A 68 -7.54 -7.81 -18.15
N GLU A 69 -8.14 -6.63 -18.06
CA GLU A 69 -8.85 -5.98 -19.17
C GLU A 69 -7.93 -5.10 -20.03
N GLN A 70 -6.77 -4.73 -19.48
CA GLN A 70 -5.77 -3.86 -20.11
C GLN A 70 -4.37 -4.18 -19.56
N PRO A 71 -3.29 -3.67 -20.20
CA PRO A 71 -1.94 -3.82 -19.68
C PRO A 71 -1.83 -3.39 -18.22
N THR A 72 -1.53 -4.34 -17.34
CA THR A 72 -1.58 -4.17 -15.89
C THR A 72 -0.23 -4.49 -15.28
N PHE A 73 0.33 -3.53 -14.55
CA PHE A 73 1.53 -3.73 -13.74
C PHE A 73 1.17 -4.54 -12.49
N VAL A 74 1.91 -5.62 -12.26
CA VAL A 74 1.85 -6.44 -11.07
C VAL A 74 3.25 -6.67 -10.50
N PHE A 75 3.32 -6.94 -9.21
CA PHE A 75 4.57 -7.29 -8.54
C PHE A 75 4.35 -8.33 -7.46
N SER A 76 5.40 -9.07 -7.13
CA SER A 76 5.41 -10.03 -6.02
C SER A 76 6.62 -9.78 -5.14
N ASP A 77 6.39 -9.71 -3.83
CA ASP A 77 7.44 -9.64 -2.81
C ASP A 77 7.70 -11.05 -2.29
N PHE A 78 8.90 -11.58 -2.45
CA PHE A 78 9.27 -12.93 -2.00
C PHE A 78 10.76 -13.01 -1.69
N GLY A 79 11.12 -13.69 -0.60
CA GLY A 79 12.51 -13.71 -0.14
C GLY A 79 13.05 -12.28 0.02
N ILE A 80 14.23 -12.00 -0.54
CA ILE A 80 14.80 -10.63 -0.58
C ILE A 80 14.30 -9.77 -1.75
N TYR A 81 13.42 -10.30 -2.61
CA TYR A 81 13.14 -9.73 -3.92
C TYR A 81 11.78 -9.06 -4.01
N ARG A 82 11.68 -8.14 -4.98
CA ARG A 82 10.43 -7.70 -5.61
C ARG A 82 10.52 -7.93 -7.09
N GLY A 83 9.80 -8.93 -7.58
CA GLY A 83 9.69 -9.21 -9.02
C GLY A 83 8.56 -8.39 -9.63
N MET A 84 8.85 -7.69 -10.72
CA MET A 84 7.93 -6.82 -11.46
C MET A 84 7.54 -7.47 -12.79
N LEU A 85 6.25 -7.36 -13.16
CA LEU A 85 5.71 -7.94 -14.38
C LEU A 85 4.61 -7.05 -14.96
N PHE A 86 4.56 -6.93 -16.28
CA PHE A 86 3.37 -6.47 -16.99
C PHE A 86 2.58 -7.65 -17.55
N LEU A 87 1.28 -7.68 -17.27
CA LEU A 87 0.33 -8.61 -17.86
C LEU A 87 -0.42 -7.92 -19.01
N GLU A 88 -0.63 -8.64 -20.10
CA GLU A 88 -1.43 -8.20 -21.25
C GLU A 88 -2.61 -9.15 -21.47
N PRO A 89 -3.83 -8.64 -21.75
CA PRO A 89 -5.03 -9.47 -21.91
C PRO A 89 -4.83 -10.55 -22.99
N GLY A 90 -5.17 -11.79 -22.66
CA GLY A 90 -5.09 -12.94 -23.58
C GLY A 90 -3.67 -13.43 -23.92
N GLU A 91 -2.62 -12.81 -23.38
CA GLU A 91 -1.24 -13.24 -23.65
C GLU A 91 -0.84 -14.49 -22.86
N LYS A 92 0.15 -15.20 -23.38
CA LYS A 92 0.77 -16.35 -22.72
C LYS A 92 2.19 -16.00 -22.29
N ILE A 93 2.47 -16.11 -21.00
CA ILE A 93 3.75 -15.74 -20.40
C ILE A 93 4.39 -17.01 -19.84
N THR A 94 5.57 -17.34 -20.33
CA THR A 94 6.48 -18.27 -19.65
C THR A 94 7.38 -17.47 -18.73
N LEU A 95 7.13 -17.50 -17.42
CA LEU A 95 7.83 -16.70 -16.43
C LEU A 95 9.11 -17.40 -15.97
N LEU A 96 10.23 -16.67 -15.95
CA LEU A 96 11.51 -17.17 -15.44
C LEU A 96 11.77 -16.58 -14.05
N LEU A 97 11.78 -17.44 -13.03
CA LEU A 97 12.06 -17.05 -11.65
C LEU A 97 13.58 -16.98 -11.40
N PRO A 98 14.08 -15.97 -10.66
CA PRO A 98 15.50 -15.89 -10.31
C PRO A 98 15.86 -16.98 -9.29
N PRO A 99 17.15 -17.24 -9.02
CA PRO A 99 17.56 -18.07 -7.89
C PRO A 99 16.92 -17.57 -6.59
N PHE A 100 16.41 -18.49 -5.79
CA PHE A 100 15.69 -18.16 -4.56
C PHE A 100 16.67 -17.71 -3.47
N ARG A 101 16.32 -16.64 -2.77
CA ARG A 101 17.10 -16.11 -1.65
C ARG A 101 16.19 -15.66 -0.52
N ASP A 102 16.28 -16.36 0.61
CA ASP A 102 15.56 -16.00 1.83
C ASP A 102 16.11 -14.72 2.46
N LYS A 103 15.24 -14.01 3.18
CA LYS A 103 15.65 -12.93 4.07
C LYS A 103 16.49 -13.49 5.21
N SER A 104 17.59 -12.83 5.53
CA SER A 104 18.32 -13.10 6.77
C SER A 104 17.45 -12.80 7.99
N PHE A 105 17.82 -13.32 9.17
CA PHE A 105 17.11 -12.98 10.41
C PHE A 105 17.05 -11.46 10.62
N ALA A 106 18.14 -10.74 10.37
CA ALA A 106 18.19 -9.28 10.48
C ALA A 106 17.20 -8.61 9.50
N ASP A 107 17.14 -9.07 8.25
CA ASP A 107 16.22 -8.55 7.24
C ASP A 107 14.75 -8.80 7.61
N GLN A 108 14.45 -9.97 8.18
CA GLN A 108 13.09 -10.33 8.60
C GLN A 108 12.57 -9.48 9.77
N LYS A 109 13.47 -8.94 10.59
CA LYS A 109 13.12 -8.07 11.73
C LYS A 109 13.33 -6.58 11.41
N ASN A 110 13.84 -6.24 10.23
CA ASN A 110 14.09 -4.86 9.83
C ASN A 110 12.82 -4.20 9.26
N PRO A 111 12.18 -3.24 9.97
CA PRO A 111 11.00 -2.54 9.47
C PRO A 111 11.26 -1.66 8.24
N TYR A 112 12.53 -1.40 7.93
CA TYR A 112 12.97 -0.58 6.79
C TYR A 112 13.55 -1.40 5.65
N PHE A 113 13.46 -2.74 5.71
CA PHE A 113 13.93 -3.62 4.64
C PHE A 113 13.37 -3.19 3.28
N GLN A 114 14.26 -2.98 2.31
CA GLN A 114 13.91 -2.70 0.93
C GLN A 114 14.24 -3.92 0.06
N PRO A 115 13.28 -4.45 -0.70
CA PRO A 115 13.54 -5.58 -1.57
C PRO A 115 14.45 -5.18 -2.74
N VAL A 116 15.17 -6.16 -3.26
CA VAL A 116 15.88 -6.03 -4.54
C VAL A 116 14.84 -6.10 -5.66
N GLU A 117 14.59 -4.98 -6.32
CA GLU A 117 13.61 -4.88 -7.41
C GLU A 117 14.22 -5.34 -8.73
N PHE A 118 13.46 -6.14 -9.49
CA PHE A 118 13.85 -6.55 -10.85
C PHE A 118 12.61 -6.84 -11.71
N TRP A 119 12.76 -6.72 -13.02
CA TRP A 119 11.75 -7.18 -13.98
C TRP A 119 11.92 -8.68 -14.22
N PHE A 120 10.86 -9.46 -14.09
CA PHE A 120 10.90 -10.87 -14.48
C PHE A 120 11.28 -11.00 -15.96
N ALA A 121 12.08 -11.99 -16.30
CA ALA A 121 12.32 -12.35 -17.68
C ALA A 121 11.17 -13.25 -18.17
N THR A 122 10.73 -13.07 -19.41
CA THR A 122 9.80 -14.00 -20.06
C THR A 122 10.54 -14.89 -21.07
N GLY A 123 10.07 -16.12 -21.26
CA GLY A 123 10.65 -17.05 -22.23
C GLY A 123 10.54 -16.58 -23.69
N GLY A 124 9.62 -15.66 -24.00
CA GLY A 124 9.42 -15.11 -25.34
C GLY A 124 10.40 -14.00 -25.71
N GLY A 125 10.98 -13.29 -24.73
CA GLY A 125 12.05 -12.30 -24.92
C GLY A 125 11.69 -11.04 -25.72
N ASN A 126 10.42 -10.85 -26.11
CA ASN A 126 9.97 -9.71 -26.92
C ASN A 126 8.54 -9.24 -26.57
N GLN A 127 8.02 -9.65 -25.41
CA GLN A 127 6.73 -9.18 -24.92
C GLN A 127 6.87 -7.75 -24.37
N LEU A 128 5.75 -7.07 -24.06
CA LEU A 128 5.77 -5.73 -23.46
C LEU A 128 6.69 -5.66 -22.24
N ASN A 129 6.61 -6.68 -21.37
CA ASN A 129 7.43 -6.79 -20.18
C ASN A 129 8.94 -6.82 -20.50
N ASP A 130 9.37 -7.60 -21.49
CA ASP A 130 10.78 -7.70 -21.87
C ASP A 130 11.29 -6.39 -22.47
N ARG A 131 10.45 -5.72 -23.27
CA ARG A 131 10.77 -4.40 -23.84
C ARG A 131 10.95 -3.35 -22.75
N ILE A 132 10.05 -3.34 -21.76
CA ILE A 132 10.15 -2.45 -20.59
C ILE A 132 11.42 -2.74 -19.78
N SER A 133 11.70 -4.01 -19.51
CA SER A 133 12.91 -4.46 -18.82
C SER A 133 14.18 -4.02 -19.56
N ALA A 134 14.24 -4.24 -20.88
CA ALA A 134 15.36 -3.83 -21.71
C ALA A 134 15.56 -2.31 -21.72
N PHE A 135 14.47 -1.54 -21.81
CA PHE A 135 14.52 -0.09 -21.73
C PHE A 135 15.01 0.40 -20.37
N ASP A 136 14.47 -0.11 -19.26
CA ASP A 136 14.84 0.30 -17.91
C ASP A 136 16.32 -0.04 -17.62
N ASN A 137 16.78 -1.21 -18.05
CA ASN A 137 18.19 -1.61 -17.93
C ASN A 137 19.11 -0.70 -18.75
N GLN A 138 18.75 -0.38 -19.99
CA GLN A 138 19.54 0.53 -20.81
C GLN A 138 19.58 1.95 -20.23
N LEU A 139 18.43 2.47 -19.76
CA LEU A 139 18.36 3.76 -19.10
C LEU A 139 19.22 3.79 -17.83
N TYR A 140 19.18 2.73 -17.02
CA TYR A 140 20.02 2.58 -15.83
C TYR A 140 21.51 2.61 -16.18
N GLN A 141 21.94 1.81 -17.17
CA GLN A 141 23.34 1.76 -17.61
C GLN A 141 23.84 3.10 -18.14
N LEU A 142 23.04 3.79 -18.95
CA LEU A 142 23.41 5.11 -19.46
C LEU A 142 23.48 6.15 -18.33
N ARG A 143 22.55 6.10 -17.38
CA ARG A 143 22.55 6.99 -16.22
C ARG A 143 23.77 6.78 -15.31
N ASP A 144 24.14 5.52 -15.08
CA ASP A 144 25.32 5.16 -14.29
C ASP A 144 26.61 5.63 -14.99
N LYS A 145 26.74 5.31 -16.29
CA LYS A 145 27.87 5.74 -17.13
C LYS A 145 28.06 7.26 -17.15
N TYR A 146 26.97 8.02 -17.17
CA TYR A 146 26.99 9.48 -17.30
C TYR A 146 26.64 10.22 -15.99
N PHE A 147 26.72 9.55 -14.83
CA PHE A 147 26.23 10.08 -13.56
C PHE A 147 26.77 11.48 -13.25
N ASN A 148 28.09 11.67 -13.30
CA ASN A 148 28.73 12.95 -12.99
C ASN A 148 28.29 14.06 -13.95
N GLN A 149 28.18 13.75 -15.24
CA GLN A 149 27.81 14.73 -16.27
C GLN A 149 26.34 15.12 -16.16
N LEU A 150 25.45 14.18 -15.83
CA LEU A 150 24.02 14.43 -15.69
C LEU A 150 23.71 15.17 -14.38
N TYR A 151 24.22 14.70 -13.24
CA TYR A 151 23.74 15.17 -11.93
C TYR A 151 24.63 16.19 -11.23
N LEU A 152 25.93 16.22 -11.53
CA LEU A 152 26.86 17.20 -10.94
C LEU A 152 27.13 18.37 -11.88
N ARG A 153 27.14 18.11 -13.19
CA ARG A 153 27.41 19.13 -14.22
C ARG A 153 26.17 19.58 -14.97
N GLU A 154 25.02 18.96 -14.73
CA GLU A 154 23.73 19.32 -15.35
C GLU A 154 23.87 19.46 -16.88
N SER A 155 24.57 18.51 -17.52
CA SER A 155 24.95 18.61 -18.95
C SER A 155 23.77 18.26 -19.86
N ARG A 156 23.17 19.28 -20.48
CA ARG A 156 22.10 19.09 -21.47
C ARG A 156 22.53 18.24 -22.66
N GLN A 157 23.74 18.46 -23.17
CA GLN A 157 24.30 17.69 -24.28
C GLN A 157 24.33 16.18 -23.99
N VAL A 158 24.70 15.79 -22.77
CA VAL A 158 24.75 14.37 -22.37
C VAL A 158 23.36 13.80 -22.22
N PHE A 159 22.42 14.56 -21.66
CA PHE A 159 21.01 14.16 -21.59
C PHE A 159 20.40 13.95 -22.99
N ASP A 160 20.65 14.87 -23.93
CA ASP A 160 20.16 14.77 -25.30
C ASP A 160 20.79 13.57 -26.02
N SER A 161 22.08 13.30 -25.80
CA SER A 161 22.78 12.13 -26.35
C SER A 161 22.18 10.81 -25.82
N LEU A 162 21.94 10.73 -24.50
CA LEU A 162 21.29 9.58 -23.88
C LEU A 162 19.88 9.38 -24.46
N SER A 163 19.10 10.46 -24.60
CA SER A 163 17.75 10.41 -25.16
C SER A 163 17.75 9.94 -26.61
N ALA A 164 18.71 10.41 -27.42
CA ALA A 164 18.87 9.97 -28.81
C ALA A 164 19.21 8.48 -28.92
N VAL A 165 20.07 7.94 -28.04
CA VAL A 165 20.38 6.51 -27.99
C VAL A 165 19.13 5.69 -27.67
N LEU A 166 18.34 6.13 -26.68
CA LEU A 166 17.09 5.45 -26.33
C LEU A 166 16.06 5.52 -27.45
N GLU A 167 15.96 6.65 -28.15
CA GLU A 167 15.04 6.79 -29.28
C GLU A 167 15.47 5.92 -30.47
N GLN A 168 16.76 5.84 -30.76
CA GLN A 168 17.27 4.96 -31.80
C GLN A 168 16.95 3.48 -31.52
N GLN A 169 17.07 3.05 -30.26
CA GLN A 169 16.89 1.64 -29.89
C GLN A 169 15.41 1.26 -29.70
N PHE A 170 14.59 2.17 -29.17
CA PHE A 170 13.23 1.87 -28.72
C PHE A 170 12.13 2.71 -29.41
N GLY A 171 12.48 3.61 -30.33
CA GLY A 171 11.54 4.51 -31.02
C GLY A 171 10.51 3.81 -31.90
N SER A 172 10.82 2.60 -32.38
CA SER A 172 9.91 1.81 -33.23
C SER A 172 8.79 1.11 -32.45
N ILE A 173 8.85 1.08 -31.11
CA ILE A 173 7.85 0.38 -30.29
C ILE A 173 6.62 1.27 -30.11
N SER A 174 5.48 0.83 -30.65
CA SER A 174 4.23 1.60 -30.71
C SER A 174 3.22 1.32 -29.60
N SER A 175 3.49 0.35 -28.70
CA SER A 175 2.58 0.04 -27.58
C SER A 175 2.39 1.27 -26.70
N LYS A 176 1.13 1.68 -26.44
CA LYS A 176 0.81 2.85 -25.61
C LYS A 176 1.44 2.76 -24.22
N THR A 177 1.39 1.59 -23.60
CA THR A 177 2.01 1.35 -22.28
C THR A 177 3.50 1.64 -22.32
N PHE A 178 4.20 1.11 -23.33
CA PHE A 178 5.62 1.33 -23.50
C PHE A 178 5.95 2.80 -23.76
N LEU A 179 5.16 3.48 -24.61
CA LEU A 179 5.37 4.89 -24.93
C LEU A 179 5.24 5.79 -23.70
N PHE A 180 4.19 5.59 -22.88
CA PHE A 180 4.06 6.33 -21.62
C PHE A 180 5.17 5.99 -20.63
N HIS A 181 5.53 4.71 -20.48
CA HIS A 181 6.63 4.30 -19.62
C HIS A 181 7.94 4.98 -20.02
N LYS A 182 8.32 4.91 -21.30
CA LYS A 182 9.50 5.56 -21.87
C LYS A 182 9.49 7.07 -21.60
N LYS A 183 8.41 7.76 -22.00
CA LYS A 183 8.26 9.21 -21.86
C LYS A 183 8.44 9.65 -20.41
N LEU A 184 7.74 9.00 -19.47
CA LEU A 184 7.74 9.38 -18.06
C LEU A 184 9.07 9.04 -17.36
N LYS A 185 9.73 7.92 -17.72
CA LYS A 185 11.05 7.56 -17.17
C LYS A 185 12.14 8.52 -17.65
N ILE A 186 12.13 8.89 -18.94
CA ILE A 186 13.05 9.92 -19.47
C ILE A 186 12.79 11.26 -18.78
N LYS A 187 11.53 11.66 -18.63
CA LYS A 187 11.16 12.89 -17.93
C LYS A 187 11.58 12.88 -16.47
N ALA A 188 11.49 11.73 -15.80
CA ALA A 188 11.97 11.58 -14.42
C ALA A 188 13.49 11.76 -14.30
N VAL A 189 14.26 11.32 -15.30
CA VAL A 189 15.71 11.57 -15.37
C VAL A 189 16.00 13.05 -15.66
N GLU A 190 15.27 13.66 -16.59
CA GLU A 190 15.37 15.10 -16.89
C GLU A 190 15.12 15.93 -15.62
N ALA A 191 14.07 15.57 -14.88
CA ALA A 191 13.68 16.25 -13.65
C ALA A 191 14.76 16.18 -12.56
N ASP A 192 15.42 15.03 -12.41
CA ASP A 192 16.54 14.90 -11.45
C ASP A 192 17.78 15.65 -11.91
N ALA A 193 18.14 15.51 -13.20
CA ALA A 193 19.36 16.10 -13.75
C ALA A 193 19.33 17.63 -13.73
N PHE A 194 18.16 18.23 -13.97
CA PHE A 194 18.01 19.68 -14.09
C PHE A 194 17.14 20.29 -12.97
N LYS A 195 16.86 19.53 -11.91
CA LYS A 195 16.08 19.95 -10.74
C LYS A 195 14.77 20.64 -11.13
N LEU A 196 14.03 20.01 -12.05
CA LEU A 196 12.82 20.61 -12.59
C LEU A 196 11.75 20.76 -11.51
N GLU A 197 11.06 21.90 -11.54
CA GLU A 197 9.91 22.16 -10.69
C GLU A 197 8.65 21.43 -11.19
N PRO A 198 7.64 21.20 -10.33
CA PRO A 198 6.44 20.47 -10.72
C PRO A 198 5.66 21.07 -11.89
N ALA A 199 5.78 22.38 -12.13
CA ALA A 199 5.17 23.03 -13.28
C ALA A 199 5.77 22.57 -14.63
N SER A 200 7.04 22.15 -14.64
CA SER A 200 7.80 21.78 -15.84
C SER A 200 7.58 20.33 -16.29
N VAL A 201 6.77 19.56 -15.56
CA VAL A 201 6.37 18.17 -15.86
C VAL A 201 4.86 18.01 -16.05
N SER A 202 4.13 19.12 -15.97
CA SER A 202 2.67 19.14 -15.88
C SER A 202 2.00 18.59 -17.14
N ASP A 203 2.54 18.94 -18.31
CA ASP A 203 2.06 18.47 -19.61
C ASP A 203 2.23 16.95 -19.73
N GLU A 204 3.40 16.41 -19.36
CA GLU A 204 3.66 14.98 -19.46
C GLU A 204 2.75 14.14 -18.55
N LEU A 205 2.38 14.65 -17.38
CA LEU A 205 1.44 13.96 -16.49
C LEU A 205 -0.03 14.15 -16.93
N SER A 206 -0.38 15.32 -17.47
CA SER A 206 -1.75 15.64 -17.90
C SER A 206 -2.18 14.88 -19.16
N GLU A 207 -1.24 14.50 -20.02
CA GLU A 207 -1.50 13.69 -21.20
C GLU A 207 -1.75 12.20 -20.90
N VAL A 208 -1.39 11.72 -19.70
CA VAL A 208 -1.47 10.29 -19.36
C VAL A 208 -2.90 9.94 -18.95
N PRO A 209 -3.59 9.03 -19.67
CA PRO A 209 -4.94 8.60 -19.30
C PRO A 209 -4.94 7.91 -17.94
N SER A 210 -6.05 8.02 -17.21
CA SER A 210 -6.19 7.47 -15.86
C SER A 210 -5.94 5.97 -15.75
N ALA A 211 -6.19 5.22 -16.83
CA ALA A 211 -5.85 3.81 -16.96
C ALA A 211 -4.37 3.47 -16.69
N PHE A 212 -3.46 4.43 -16.92
CA PHE A 212 -2.01 4.26 -16.78
C PHE A 212 -1.46 4.87 -15.48
N TRP A 213 -2.29 5.51 -14.65
CA TRP A 213 -1.82 6.17 -13.43
C TRP A 213 -1.22 5.21 -12.40
N ASN A 214 -1.61 3.93 -12.43
CA ASN A 214 -1.05 2.91 -11.54
C ASN A 214 0.25 2.28 -12.07
N HIS A 215 0.73 2.70 -13.24
CA HIS A 215 1.98 2.18 -13.79
C HIS A 215 3.19 2.83 -13.09
N PRO A 216 4.29 2.09 -12.88
CA PRO A 216 5.43 2.52 -12.07
C PRO A 216 6.11 3.80 -12.57
N ALA A 217 6.10 4.06 -13.88
CA ALA A 217 6.65 5.29 -14.43
C ALA A 217 5.83 6.54 -14.06
N PHE A 218 4.49 6.44 -14.08
CA PHE A 218 3.61 7.52 -13.64
C PHE A 218 3.71 7.73 -12.14
N THR A 219 3.55 6.67 -11.34
CA THR A 219 3.58 6.78 -9.87
C THR A 219 4.91 7.33 -9.37
N GLY A 220 6.02 6.94 -10.01
CA GLY A 220 7.36 7.42 -9.68
C GLY A 220 7.56 8.91 -9.97
N LEU A 221 7.17 9.39 -11.16
CA LEU A 221 7.27 10.82 -11.49
C LEU A 221 6.29 11.65 -10.66
N PHE A 222 5.05 11.20 -10.52
CA PHE A 222 4.00 11.87 -9.76
C PHE A 222 4.40 12.10 -8.29
N ASP A 223 4.91 11.07 -7.61
CA ASP A 223 5.32 11.17 -6.20
C ASP A 223 6.57 12.03 -6.02
N LYS A 224 7.53 11.96 -6.95
CA LYS A 224 8.70 12.85 -6.96
C LYS A 224 8.28 14.33 -7.02
N MET A 225 7.24 14.63 -7.80
CA MET A 225 6.85 16.00 -8.08
C MET A 225 5.93 16.59 -7.00
N TYR A 226 5.01 15.78 -6.45
CA TYR A 226 3.97 16.27 -5.54
C TYR A 226 4.08 15.78 -4.10
N GLY A 227 5.05 14.90 -3.79
CA GLY A 227 5.30 14.41 -2.45
C GLY A 227 5.53 15.55 -1.44
N ASN A 228 4.77 15.53 -0.34
CA ASN A 228 4.85 16.51 0.77
C ASN A 228 4.67 18.00 0.38
N LYS A 229 4.19 18.30 -0.84
CA LYS A 229 4.13 19.69 -1.33
C LYS A 229 3.15 20.58 -0.55
N LEU A 230 2.10 20.03 0.05
CA LEU A 230 1.17 20.79 0.87
C LEU A 230 1.85 21.38 2.12
N SER A 231 2.59 20.55 2.83
CA SER A 231 3.36 20.94 4.02
C SER A 231 4.46 21.95 3.67
N PHE A 232 5.16 21.74 2.54
CA PHE A 232 6.12 22.71 2.04
C PHE A 232 5.47 24.07 1.74
N ALA A 233 4.33 24.07 1.03
CA ALA A 233 3.60 25.29 0.71
C ALA A 233 3.10 26.01 1.98
N ALA A 234 2.61 25.28 2.97
CA ALA A 234 2.19 25.85 4.25
C ALA A 234 3.36 26.45 5.06
N LYS A 235 4.59 25.97 4.90
CA LYS A 235 5.76 26.52 5.58
C LYS A 235 6.38 27.72 4.86
N SER A 236 5.87 28.08 3.69
CA SER A 236 6.32 29.26 2.93
C SER A 236 5.82 30.58 3.53
N ILE A 237 6.36 31.71 3.04
CA ILE A 237 5.98 33.08 3.44
C ILE A 237 4.47 33.33 3.28
N LYS A 238 3.82 32.73 2.27
CA LYS A 238 2.38 32.85 2.00
C LYS A 238 1.57 31.69 2.59
N GLY A 239 2.18 30.87 3.43
CA GLY A 239 1.64 29.62 3.94
C GLY A 239 0.41 29.74 4.83
N GLU A 240 0.16 30.91 5.42
CA GLU A 240 -1.07 31.15 6.22
C GLU A 240 -2.35 31.00 5.39
N ARG A 241 -2.34 31.42 4.12
CA ARG A 241 -3.50 31.25 3.25
C ARG A 241 -3.78 29.77 2.95
N ILE A 242 -2.72 28.97 2.82
CA ILE A 242 -2.82 27.52 2.60
C ILE A 242 -3.38 26.84 3.86
N ARG A 243 -2.83 27.16 5.04
CA ARG A 243 -3.36 26.67 6.32
C ARG A 243 -4.84 27.05 6.52
N GLY A 244 -5.18 28.30 6.20
CA GLY A 244 -6.55 28.81 6.26
C GLY A 244 -7.48 28.03 5.35
N ALA A 245 -7.10 27.84 4.08
CA ALA A 245 -7.89 27.07 3.11
C ALA A 245 -8.08 25.61 3.55
N VAL A 246 -7.05 24.96 4.08
CA VAL A 246 -7.20 23.59 4.62
C VAL A 246 -8.18 23.58 5.80
N SER A 247 -8.03 24.51 6.74
CA SER A 247 -8.85 24.58 7.95
C SER A 247 -10.33 24.89 7.64
N GLN A 248 -10.57 25.72 6.61
CA GLN A 248 -11.90 26.10 6.13
C GLN A 248 -12.47 25.12 5.10
N THR A 249 -11.73 24.04 4.77
CA THR A 249 -12.12 23.04 3.76
C THR A 249 -12.34 23.62 2.36
N ASP A 250 -11.61 24.68 2.01
CA ASP A 250 -11.72 25.39 0.73
C ASP A 250 -10.96 24.66 -0.38
N THR A 251 -11.65 23.70 -1.00
CA THR A 251 -11.12 22.95 -2.16
C THR A 251 -10.89 23.84 -3.39
N GLY A 252 -11.68 24.90 -3.57
CA GLY A 252 -11.57 25.81 -4.71
C GLY A 252 -10.25 26.57 -4.69
N PHE A 253 -9.92 27.16 -3.54
CA PHE A 253 -8.64 27.83 -3.34
C PHE A 253 -7.45 26.88 -3.54
N LEU A 254 -7.51 25.66 -3.01
CA LEU A 254 -6.42 24.69 -3.12
C LEU A 254 -6.21 24.22 -4.57
N LEU A 255 -7.28 24.10 -5.37
CA LEU A 255 -7.17 23.78 -6.79
C LEU A 255 -6.64 24.95 -7.61
N GLU A 256 -7.06 26.18 -7.30
CA GLU A 256 -6.49 27.36 -7.96
C GLU A 256 -5.01 27.50 -7.62
N PHE A 257 -4.61 27.21 -6.37
CA PHE A 257 -3.20 27.13 -5.99
C PHE A 257 -2.43 26.09 -6.83
N ILE A 258 -2.98 24.89 -7.04
CA ILE A 258 -2.34 23.85 -7.87
C ILE A 258 -2.22 24.31 -9.33
N LYS A 259 -3.26 24.95 -9.87
CA LYS A 259 -3.24 25.50 -11.22
C LYS A 259 -2.17 26.58 -11.37
N ASP A 260 -2.11 27.54 -10.45
CA ASP A 260 -1.18 28.65 -10.53
C ASP A 260 0.28 28.24 -10.31
N ASN A 261 0.53 27.32 -9.37
CA ASN A 261 1.90 26.96 -8.98
C ASN A 261 2.45 25.77 -9.75
N TYR A 262 1.57 24.84 -10.17
CA TYR A 262 1.98 23.59 -10.83
C TYR A 262 1.45 23.46 -12.25
N LYS A 263 0.66 24.42 -12.75
CA LYS A 263 0.11 24.42 -14.12
C LYS A 263 -0.71 23.18 -14.47
N ILE A 264 -1.28 22.51 -13.47
CA ILE A 264 -2.12 21.33 -13.66
C ILE A 264 -3.59 21.69 -13.48
N THR A 265 -4.44 21.14 -14.34
CA THR A 265 -5.89 21.28 -14.27
C THR A 265 -6.59 19.93 -14.39
N GLY A 266 -7.93 19.91 -14.38
CA GLY A 266 -8.72 18.71 -14.66
C GLY A 266 -8.55 17.58 -13.62
N PRO A 267 -8.73 16.31 -14.03
CA PRO A 267 -8.63 15.16 -13.13
C PRO A 267 -7.25 15.01 -12.47
N VAL A 268 -6.16 15.34 -13.18
CA VAL A 268 -4.81 15.26 -12.61
C VAL A 268 -4.62 16.29 -11.50
N ALA A 269 -5.19 17.50 -11.59
CA ALA A 269 -5.13 18.48 -10.50
C ALA A 269 -5.80 17.96 -9.22
N ARG A 270 -6.94 17.27 -9.39
CA ARG A 270 -7.66 16.66 -8.26
C ARG A 270 -6.87 15.49 -7.67
N LEU A 271 -6.21 14.69 -8.50
CA LEU A 271 -5.29 13.65 -8.03
C LEU A 271 -4.10 14.24 -7.25
N VAL A 272 -3.49 15.32 -7.76
CA VAL A 272 -2.43 16.07 -7.07
C VAL A 272 -2.93 16.59 -5.71
N LEU A 273 -4.14 17.15 -5.66
CA LEU A 273 -4.71 17.61 -4.40
C LEU A 273 -4.93 16.46 -3.41
N LEU A 274 -5.44 15.32 -3.87
CA LEU A 274 -5.58 14.13 -3.04
C LEU A 274 -4.24 13.62 -2.48
N LYS A 275 -3.18 13.64 -3.30
CA LYS A 275 -1.81 13.32 -2.87
C LYS A 275 -1.31 14.29 -1.81
N MET A 276 -1.47 15.58 -2.06
CA MET A 276 -1.10 16.65 -1.14
C MET A 276 -1.83 16.54 0.21
N LEU A 277 -3.13 16.23 0.20
CA LEU A 277 -3.94 16.03 1.39
C LEU A 277 -3.55 14.76 2.15
N HIS A 278 -3.33 13.65 1.44
CA HIS A 278 -2.86 12.40 2.03
C HIS A 278 -1.53 12.60 2.77
N ASP A 279 -0.56 13.26 2.15
CA ASP A 279 0.75 13.48 2.77
C ASP A 279 0.65 14.50 3.92
N GLY A 280 -0.11 15.58 3.73
CA GLY A 280 -0.34 16.61 4.76
C GLY A 280 -1.00 16.05 6.04
N PHE A 281 -1.74 14.95 5.93
CA PHE A 281 -2.33 14.29 7.09
C PHE A 281 -1.30 13.76 8.07
N TYR A 282 -0.20 13.22 7.54
CA TYR A 282 0.88 12.64 8.34
C TYR A 282 1.92 13.68 8.77
N SER A 283 1.85 14.92 8.25
CA SER A 283 2.88 15.92 8.49
C SER A 283 2.78 16.61 9.85
N GLY A 284 1.62 16.54 10.51
CA GLY A 284 1.34 17.26 11.75
C GLY A 284 1.10 18.76 11.59
N ASP A 285 1.15 19.29 10.35
CA ASP A 285 0.97 20.72 10.08
C ASP A 285 -0.50 21.14 9.96
N PHE A 286 -1.43 20.16 9.93
CA PHE A 286 -2.85 20.38 9.66
C PHE A 286 -3.72 19.53 10.58
N SER A 287 -4.97 19.99 10.80
CA SER A 287 -5.99 19.19 11.46
C SER A 287 -6.36 17.98 10.61
N GLU A 288 -6.23 16.79 11.19
CA GLU A 288 -6.62 15.53 10.55
C GLU A 288 -8.08 15.52 10.11
N ASN A 289 -8.98 16.10 10.92
CA ASN A 289 -10.40 16.22 10.60
C ASN A 289 -10.65 17.14 9.41
N ALA A 290 -9.90 18.25 9.31
CA ALA A 290 -10.02 19.17 8.18
C ALA A 290 -9.62 18.48 6.86
N ILE A 291 -8.54 17.69 6.88
CA ILE A 291 -8.11 16.88 5.74
C ILE A 291 -9.16 15.81 5.39
N LEU A 292 -9.68 15.08 6.37
CA LEU A 292 -10.73 14.09 6.11
C LEU A 292 -11.98 14.72 5.48
N ASN A 293 -12.33 15.95 5.88
CA ASN A 293 -13.45 16.68 5.28
C ASN A 293 -13.15 17.14 3.85
N LEU A 294 -11.93 17.61 3.57
CA LEU A 294 -11.49 17.95 2.21
C LEU A 294 -11.55 16.74 1.28
N VAL A 295 -11.04 15.58 1.70
CA VAL A 295 -11.06 14.36 0.87
C VAL A 295 -12.50 13.88 0.61
N ARG A 296 -13.46 14.18 1.50
CA ARG A 296 -14.89 13.89 1.32
C ARG A 296 -15.64 14.89 0.43
N ALA A 297 -14.99 15.96 -0.02
CA ALA A 297 -15.65 16.98 -0.83
C ALA A 297 -16.25 16.38 -2.11
N ASP A 298 -17.40 16.92 -2.54
CA ASP A 298 -18.15 16.45 -3.71
C ASP A 298 -17.30 16.39 -4.98
N ILE A 299 -16.33 17.27 -5.12
CA ILE A 299 -15.42 17.30 -6.27
C ILE A 299 -14.60 16.02 -6.44
N PHE A 300 -14.40 15.25 -5.37
CA PHE A 300 -13.72 13.95 -5.42
C PHE A 300 -14.71 12.78 -5.43
N VAL A 301 -15.70 12.80 -4.54
CA VAL A 301 -16.59 11.63 -4.36
C VAL A 301 -17.65 11.50 -5.47
N LYS A 302 -17.95 12.60 -6.18
CA LYS A 302 -18.84 12.63 -7.35
C LYS A 302 -18.08 12.93 -8.65
N ASP A 303 -16.76 12.76 -8.66
CA ASP A 303 -15.95 12.96 -9.86
C ASP A 303 -16.39 12.02 -10.99
N GLN A 304 -16.37 12.54 -12.21
CA GLN A 304 -16.61 11.78 -13.44
C GLN A 304 -15.44 10.83 -13.73
N GLU A 305 -14.22 11.21 -13.34
CA GLU A 305 -13.05 10.34 -13.43
C GLU A 305 -13.07 9.30 -12.31
N LYS A 306 -13.33 8.04 -12.68
CA LYS A 306 -13.46 6.92 -11.73
C LYS A 306 -12.20 6.77 -10.85
N ALA A 307 -11.01 6.96 -11.44
CA ALA A 307 -9.74 6.84 -10.72
C ALA A 307 -9.62 7.86 -9.57
N VAL A 308 -10.11 9.10 -9.74
CA VAL A 308 -10.08 10.12 -8.67
C VAL A 308 -11.01 9.74 -7.52
N LYS A 309 -12.24 9.31 -7.85
CA LYS A 309 -13.23 8.86 -6.86
C LYS A 309 -12.73 7.66 -6.05
N GLU A 310 -12.13 6.68 -6.71
CA GLU A 310 -11.55 5.50 -6.06
C GLU A 310 -10.37 5.88 -5.16
N THR A 311 -9.48 6.76 -5.64
CA THR A 311 -8.36 7.29 -4.85
C THR A 311 -8.87 7.98 -3.57
N ALA A 312 -9.87 8.85 -3.66
CA ALA A 312 -10.44 9.53 -2.50
C ALA A 312 -11.05 8.55 -1.49
N LYS A 313 -11.79 7.53 -1.98
CA LYS A 313 -12.32 6.45 -1.14
C LYS A 313 -11.21 5.70 -0.42
N ASN A 314 -10.17 5.30 -1.14
CA ASN A 314 -9.04 4.56 -0.58
C ASN A 314 -8.28 5.40 0.46
N ILE A 315 -8.09 6.70 0.21
CA ILE A 315 -7.50 7.62 1.18
C ILE A 315 -8.35 7.62 2.45
N LEU A 316 -9.67 7.78 2.35
CA LEU A 316 -10.53 7.79 3.54
C LEU A 316 -10.46 6.47 4.33
N ILE A 317 -10.43 5.33 3.65
CA ILE A 317 -10.24 4.02 4.30
C ILE A 317 -8.88 3.99 5.01
N LYS A 318 -7.80 4.31 4.29
CA LYS A 318 -6.42 4.28 4.80
C LYS A 318 -6.21 5.20 5.99
N LEU A 319 -6.73 6.42 5.92
CA LEU A 319 -6.56 7.44 6.95
C LEU A 319 -7.39 7.13 8.20
N ARG A 320 -8.55 6.48 8.07
CA ARG A 320 -9.41 6.10 9.20
C ARG A 320 -9.06 4.75 9.82
N HIS A 321 -8.29 3.93 9.12
CA HIS A 321 -7.90 2.61 9.58
C HIS A 321 -7.24 2.67 10.96
N LEU A 322 -7.77 1.87 11.90
CA LEU A 322 -7.32 1.75 13.29
C LEU A 322 -7.25 3.07 14.09
N ARG A 323 -8.13 4.03 13.76
CA ARG A 323 -8.34 5.22 14.60
C ARG A 323 -9.35 4.96 15.72
N PRO A 324 -9.32 5.73 16.82
CA PRO A 324 -10.36 5.72 17.83
C PRO A 324 -11.76 5.76 17.22
N GLY A 325 -12.63 4.83 17.64
CA GLY A 325 -13.99 4.66 17.15
C GLY A 325 -14.11 3.98 15.78
N SER A 326 -13.03 3.58 15.13
CA SER A 326 -13.08 2.73 13.93
C SER A 326 -13.12 1.26 14.31
N LEU A 327 -13.84 0.44 13.53
CA LEU A 327 -13.81 -1.00 13.65
C LEU A 327 -12.42 -1.53 13.31
N ALA A 328 -11.85 -2.36 14.18
CA ALA A 328 -10.64 -3.09 13.89
C ALA A 328 -10.95 -4.32 13.00
N PRO A 329 -9.98 -4.79 12.19
CA PRO A 329 -10.11 -6.09 11.54
C PRO A 329 -10.40 -7.21 12.54
N VAL A 330 -11.14 -8.23 12.14
CA VAL A 330 -11.37 -9.39 13.01
C VAL A 330 -10.24 -10.40 12.81
N VAL A 331 -9.51 -10.72 13.89
CA VAL A 331 -8.45 -11.73 13.86
C VAL A 331 -9.07 -13.08 14.15
N CYS A 332 -9.13 -13.93 13.13
CA CYS A 332 -9.62 -15.31 13.22
C CYS A 332 -8.46 -16.27 12.95
N LEU A 333 -7.87 -16.81 14.02
CA LEU A 333 -6.68 -17.64 13.94
C LEU A 333 -6.83 -18.90 14.80
N LYS A 334 -5.92 -19.86 14.61
CA LYS A 334 -5.79 -20.99 15.51
C LYS A 334 -4.97 -20.57 16.74
N ASN A 335 -5.40 -21.04 17.90
CA ASN A 335 -4.60 -20.94 19.11
C ASN A 335 -3.49 -21.98 19.16
N THR A 336 -2.64 -21.93 20.19
CA THR A 336 -1.54 -22.90 20.40
C THR A 336 -2.01 -24.36 20.55
N SER A 337 -3.27 -24.58 20.94
CA SER A 337 -3.94 -25.88 21.01
C SER A 337 -4.61 -26.32 19.70
N GLY A 338 -4.53 -25.51 18.63
CA GLY A 338 -5.10 -25.78 17.32
C GLY A 338 -6.58 -25.43 17.16
N GLN A 339 -7.24 -24.89 18.18
CA GLN A 339 -8.63 -24.46 18.13
C GLN A 339 -8.74 -23.07 17.49
N ARG A 340 -9.75 -22.87 16.62
CA ARG A 340 -10.01 -21.57 16.01
C ARG A 340 -10.66 -20.63 17.03
N PHE A 341 -10.23 -19.39 17.04
CA PHE A 341 -10.80 -18.31 17.84
C PHE A 341 -10.82 -17.02 17.02
N CYS A 342 -11.91 -16.26 17.09
CA CYS A 342 -12.02 -14.95 16.46
C CYS A 342 -12.14 -13.83 17.49
N THR A 343 -11.44 -12.71 17.30
CA THR A 343 -11.43 -11.60 18.27
C THR A 343 -12.76 -10.88 18.45
N ASN A 344 -13.73 -11.10 17.56
CA ASN A 344 -15.10 -10.60 17.71
C ASN A 344 -16.05 -11.63 18.36
N GLU A 345 -15.60 -12.86 18.62
CA GLU A 345 -16.39 -13.83 19.38
C GLU A 345 -16.50 -13.35 20.83
N ILE A 346 -17.70 -13.48 21.40
CA ILE A 346 -18.10 -12.78 22.62
C ILE A 346 -17.59 -13.52 23.86
N SER A 347 -16.56 -12.96 24.49
CA SER A 347 -16.15 -13.33 25.85
C SER A 347 -16.80 -12.38 26.88
N GLY A 348 -18.14 -12.39 26.94
CA GLY A 348 -18.95 -11.55 27.81
C GLY A 348 -19.17 -10.12 27.28
N ASP A 349 -20.42 -9.65 27.34
CA ASP A 349 -20.96 -8.48 26.63
C ASP A 349 -20.35 -7.10 27.00
N ASP A 350 -19.27 -7.03 27.79
CA ASP A 350 -18.78 -5.78 28.38
C ASP A 350 -17.23 -5.67 28.53
N LYS A 351 -16.46 -6.66 28.06
CA LYS A 351 -14.99 -6.61 28.22
C LYS A 351 -14.31 -5.84 27.09
N PHE A 352 -13.30 -5.05 27.46
CA PHE A 352 -12.31 -4.54 26.52
C PHE A 352 -11.35 -5.65 26.11
N LYS A 353 -10.81 -5.56 24.88
CA LYS A 353 -9.84 -6.53 24.36
C LYS A 353 -8.49 -5.86 24.17
N TYR A 354 -7.47 -6.35 24.86
CA TYR A 354 -6.09 -5.91 24.71
C TYR A 354 -5.36 -6.85 23.76
N LEU A 355 -5.22 -6.40 22.51
CA LEU A 355 -4.51 -7.13 21.46
C LEU A 355 -3.03 -6.79 21.54
N VAL A 356 -2.19 -7.81 21.65
CA VAL A 356 -0.73 -7.69 21.69
C VAL A 356 -0.15 -8.50 20.54
N PHE A 357 0.31 -7.81 19.49
CA PHE A 357 1.12 -8.42 18.45
C PHE A 357 2.53 -8.62 19.00
N ALA A 358 3.03 -9.85 18.98
CA ALA A 358 4.32 -10.20 19.57
C ALA A 358 5.11 -11.21 18.73
N ASP A 359 6.43 -11.15 18.90
CA ASP A 359 7.40 -12.06 18.30
C ASP A 359 8.27 -12.65 19.40
N THR A 360 8.11 -13.95 19.68
CA THR A 360 8.79 -14.57 20.83
C THR A 360 10.28 -14.80 20.62
N GLU A 361 10.84 -14.56 19.43
CA GLU A 361 12.29 -14.54 19.25
C GLU A 361 12.91 -13.23 19.75
N MET A 362 12.11 -12.17 19.90
CA MET A 362 12.57 -10.88 20.41
C MET A 362 12.55 -10.86 21.94
N ILE A 363 13.71 -10.67 22.56
CA ILE A 363 13.87 -10.58 24.03
C ILE A 363 12.94 -9.52 24.62
N VAL A 364 12.84 -8.35 23.96
CA VAL A 364 11.93 -7.28 24.38
C VAL A 364 10.50 -7.81 24.47
N CYS A 365 9.98 -8.45 23.42
CA CYS A 365 8.64 -9.04 23.46
C CYS A 365 8.47 -10.01 24.62
N ARG A 366 9.44 -10.88 24.89
CA ARG A 366 9.36 -11.83 26.03
C ARG A 366 9.16 -11.11 27.36
N GLU A 367 9.87 -10.02 27.61
CA GLU A 367 9.71 -9.24 28.85
C GLU A 367 8.34 -8.56 28.93
N HIS A 368 7.85 -7.99 27.82
CA HIS A 368 6.49 -7.42 27.79
C HIS A 368 5.41 -8.49 28.05
N LEU A 369 5.55 -9.68 27.46
CA LEU A 369 4.59 -10.76 27.64
C LEU A 369 4.55 -11.25 29.10
N LYS A 370 5.70 -11.39 29.78
CA LYS A 370 5.74 -11.77 31.21
C LYS A 370 4.97 -10.80 32.11
N TYR A 371 4.94 -9.52 31.77
CA TYR A 371 4.22 -8.51 32.55
C TYR A 371 2.70 -8.62 32.43
N LEU A 372 2.19 -9.35 31.43
CA LEU A 372 0.75 -9.51 31.22
C LEU A 372 0.04 -10.19 32.40
N THR A 373 0.71 -11.06 33.16
CA THR A 373 0.13 -11.68 34.37
C THR A 373 -0.34 -10.63 35.37
N LYS A 374 0.47 -9.58 35.60
CA LYS A 374 0.10 -8.49 36.51
C LYS A 374 -1.07 -7.65 35.97
N ILE A 375 -1.18 -7.50 34.65
CA ILE A 375 -2.30 -6.82 34.00
C ILE A 375 -3.57 -7.65 34.12
N GLU A 376 -3.49 -8.96 33.88
CA GLU A 376 -4.60 -9.91 34.06
C GLU A 376 -5.12 -9.87 35.50
N ASP A 377 -4.25 -10.07 36.49
CA ASP A 377 -4.62 -10.10 37.92
C ASP A 377 -5.46 -8.89 38.32
N ARG A 378 -5.13 -7.72 37.77
CA ARG A 378 -5.80 -6.45 38.07
C ARG A 378 -7.08 -6.22 37.28
N PHE A 379 -7.12 -6.65 36.01
CA PHE A 379 -8.15 -6.21 35.07
C PHE A 379 -8.99 -7.33 34.45
N GLN A 380 -8.78 -8.60 34.79
CA GLN A 380 -9.48 -9.77 34.22
C GLN A 380 -11.02 -9.66 34.16
N LYS A 381 -11.63 -8.89 35.08
CA LYS A 381 -13.08 -8.62 35.08
C LYS A 381 -13.51 -7.75 33.89
N TYR A 382 -12.68 -6.80 33.46
CA TYR A 382 -13.00 -5.79 32.45
C TYR A 382 -12.15 -5.90 31.18
N LEU A 383 -11.14 -6.78 31.18
CA LEU A 383 -10.15 -6.90 30.12
C LEU A 383 -9.92 -8.36 29.74
N GLU A 384 -9.97 -8.64 28.44
CA GLU A 384 -9.50 -9.86 27.82
C GLU A 384 -8.17 -9.60 27.11
N ILE A 385 -7.17 -10.44 27.38
CA ILE A 385 -5.85 -10.34 26.76
C ILE A 385 -5.79 -11.31 25.58
N ILE A 386 -5.44 -10.79 24.40
CA ILE A 386 -5.32 -11.57 23.17
C ILE A 386 -3.94 -11.31 22.58
N ILE A 387 -3.15 -12.36 22.41
CA ILE A 387 -1.77 -12.28 21.93
C ILE A 387 -1.74 -12.86 20.52
N VAL A 388 -1.40 -12.03 19.54
CA VAL A 388 -1.23 -12.44 18.15
C VAL A 388 0.25 -12.64 17.89
N LEU A 389 0.65 -13.90 17.79
CA LEU A 389 2.03 -14.34 17.69
C LEU A 389 2.42 -14.50 16.22
N ARG A 390 3.50 -13.85 15.81
CA ARG A 390 4.16 -14.20 14.55
C ARG A 390 4.66 -15.64 14.65
N LYS A 391 4.35 -16.48 13.65
CA LYS A 391 4.88 -17.85 13.61
C LYS A 391 6.40 -17.84 13.46
N THR A 392 7.07 -18.31 14.51
CA THR A 392 8.50 -18.62 14.58
C THR A 392 8.66 -20.13 14.84
N ASP A 393 9.73 -20.56 15.51
CA ASP A 393 9.79 -21.91 16.05
C ASP A 393 8.61 -22.17 17.01
N LEU A 394 7.67 -23.03 16.58
CA LEU A 394 6.45 -23.32 17.33
C LEU A 394 6.72 -24.02 18.67
N ILE A 395 7.79 -24.80 18.76
CA ILE A 395 8.14 -25.55 19.97
C ILE A 395 8.70 -24.59 21.01
N GLU A 396 9.70 -23.78 20.64
CA GLU A 396 10.29 -22.80 21.55
C GLU A 396 9.26 -21.77 22.03
N MET A 397 8.40 -21.32 21.11
CA MET A 397 7.31 -20.40 21.42
C MET A 397 6.36 -20.99 22.47
N LYS A 398 5.88 -22.23 22.26
CA LYS A 398 5.01 -22.92 23.24
C LYS A 398 5.70 -23.12 24.58
N MET A 399 6.96 -23.58 24.57
CA MET A 399 7.75 -23.75 25.80
C MET A 399 7.89 -22.45 26.59
N PHE A 400 8.11 -21.33 25.90
CA PHE A 400 8.18 -20.02 26.56
C PHE A 400 6.84 -19.65 27.21
N LEU A 401 5.74 -19.75 26.48
CA LEU A 401 4.40 -19.40 26.95
C LEU A 401 4.00 -20.22 28.19
N ASP A 402 4.23 -21.53 28.14
CA ASP A 402 3.87 -22.46 29.23
C ASP A 402 4.75 -22.24 30.46
N LYS A 403 6.08 -22.16 30.27
CA LYS A 403 7.04 -22.00 31.38
C LYS A 403 6.82 -20.69 32.14
N GLN A 404 6.49 -19.62 31.42
CA GLN A 404 6.26 -18.30 32.02
C GLN A 404 4.80 -18.09 32.43
N LYS A 405 3.90 -19.04 32.14
CA LYS A 405 2.46 -18.95 32.41
C LYS A 405 1.87 -17.64 31.86
N ILE A 406 2.18 -17.35 30.61
CA ILE A 406 1.70 -16.12 29.94
C ILE A 406 0.16 -16.20 29.83
N PRO A 407 -0.59 -15.22 30.33
CA PRO A 407 -2.05 -15.28 30.36
C PRO A 407 -2.67 -14.98 28.99
N GLY A 408 -4.00 -15.08 28.93
CA GLY A 408 -4.80 -14.71 27.76
C GLY A 408 -4.81 -15.74 26.64
N ILE A 409 -5.36 -15.33 25.49
CA ILE A 409 -5.56 -16.18 24.32
C ILE A 409 -4.38 -16.03 23.37
N HIS A 410 -3.70 -17.13 23.05
CA HIS A 410 -2.49 -17.11 22.20
C HIS A 410 -2.82 -17.58 20.79
N LEU A 411 -2.92 -16.64 19.85
CA LEU A 411 -3.23 -16.87 18.44
C LEU A 411 -1.94 -16.89 17.61
N VAL A 412 -1.84 -17.78 16.62
CA VAL A 412 -0.65 -17.89 15.76
C VAL A 412 -0.97 -17.41 14.34
N ASP A 413 -0.32 -16.32 13.92
CA ASP A 413 -0.39 -15.75 12.57
C ASP A 413 0.68 -16.42 11.69
N GLU A 414 0.29 -17.50 11.00
CA GLU A 414 1.22 -18.33 10.25
C GLU A 414 1.79 -17.64 9.01
N GLU A 415 0.97 -16.83 8.36
CA GLU A 415 1.26 -16.19 7.07
C GLU A 415 1.58 -14.69 7.24
N GLY A 416 1.54 -14.17 8.47
CA GLY A 416 1.74 -12.74 8.74
C GLY A 416 0.59 -11.85 8.25
N ARG A 417 -0.55 -12.43 7.88
CA ARG A 417 -1.70 -11.72 7.31
C ARG A 417 -2.20 -10.63 8.25
N PHE A 418 -2.34 -10.92 9.53
CA PHE A 418 -2.86 -9.96 10.50
C PHE A 418 -1.81 -8.94 10.92
N THR A 419 -0.53 -9.32 10.88
CA THR A 419 0.59 -8.38 10.99
C THR A 419 0.49 -7.30 9.91
N GLU A 420 0.21 -7.68 8.66
CA GLU A 420 0.01 -6.75 7.56
C GLU A 420 -1.30 -5.96 7.67
N GLU A 421 -2.41 -6.65 7.96
CA GLU A 421 -3.75 -6.04 8.02
C GLU A 421 -3.86 -5.00 9.15
N TYR A 422 -3.17 -5.22 10.28
CA TYR A 422 -3.05 -4.23 11.36
C TYR A 422 -1.89 -3.25 11.21
N ARG A 423 -1.13 -3.33 10.10
CA ARG A 423 0.01 -2.46 9.78
C ARG A 423 1.08 -2.46 10.88
N VAL A 424 1.32 -3.63 11.48
CA VAL A 424 2.31 -3.82 12.53
C VAL A 424 3.71 -3.75 11.91
N LYS A 425 4.44 -2.69 12.25
CA LYS A 425 5.81 -2.47 11.76
C LYS A 425 6.88 -2.98 12.72
N SER A 426 6.58 -3.05 14.01
CA SER A 426 7.52 -3.49 15.04
C SER A 426 6.79 -4.28 16.12
N PHE A 427 7.54 -5.11 16.84
CA PHE A 427 7.00 -5.91 17.92
C PHE A 427 7.65 -5.50 19.27
N PRO A 428 6.87 -5.42 20.37
CA PRO A 428 5.43 -5.61 20.41
C PRO A 428 4.67 -4.39 19.87
N THR A 429 3.49 -4.61 19.28
CA THR A 429 2.51 -3.55 18.97
C THR A 429 1.20 -3.89 19.65
N CYS A 430 0.54 -2.91 20.26
CA CYS A 430 -0.66 -3.14 21.06
C CYS A 430 -1.84 -2.30 20.59
N LEU A 431 -3.05 -2.86 20.74
CA LEU A 431 -4.31 -2.16 20.53
C LEU A 431 -5.29 -2.48 21.67
N LEU A 432 -6.07 -1.48 22.06
CA LEU A 432 -7.22 -1.66 22.93
C LEU A 432 -8.49 -1.52 22.11
N LEU A 433 -9.35 -2.53 22.17
CA LEU A 433 -10.66 -2.55 21.52
C LEU A 433 -11.77 -2.56 22.56
N ASN A 434 -12.92 -1.95 22.26
CA ASN A 434 -14.12 -2.06 23.07
C ASN A 434 -14.92 -3.33 22.75
N ASP A 435 -16.05 -3.48 23.44
CA ASP A 435 -17.07 -4.52 23.24
C ASP A 435 -17.58 -4.60 21.79
N LYS A 436 -17.68 -3.46 21.10
CA LYS A 436 -18.06 -3.35 19.68
C LYS A 436 -16.92 -3.60 18.69
N HIS A 437 -15.75 -4.02 19.18
CA HIS A 437 -14.55 -4.23 18.38
C HIS A 437 -14.01 -2.95 17.70
N GLU A 438 -14.31 -1.79 18.29
CA GLU A 438 -13.81 -0.49 17.87
C GLU A 438 -12.54 -0.14 18.64
N VAL A 439 -11.58 0.49 17.97
CA VAL A 439 -10.34 0.95 18.59
C VAL A 439 -10.63 2.05 19.62
N VAL A 440 -10.04 1.93 20.80
CA VAL A 440 -10.25 2.86 21.92
C VAL A 440 -9.20 3.97 21.94
N PHE A 441 -7.93 3.62 21.75
CA PHE A 441 -6.81 4.57 21.82
C PHE A 441 -6.12 4.74 20.47
N GLN A 442 -5.70 5.98 20.18
CA GLN A 442 -4.86 6.28 19.01
C GLN A 442 -3.49 5.58 19.11
N GLN A 443 -2.94 5.51 20.33
CA GLN A 443 -1.73 4.77 20.66
C GLN A 443 -1.98 4.02 21.97
N THR A 444 -2.07 2.70 21.88
CA THR A 444 -2.17 1.84 23.07
C THR A 444 -0.76 1.50 23.51
N LYS A 445 -0.46 1.77 24.78
CA LYS A 445 0.83 1.43 25.36
C LYS A 445 1.01 -0.09 25.40
N SER A 446 2.26 -0.52 25.26
CA SER A 446 2.64 -1.90 25.51
C SER A 446 2.65 -2.19 27.02
N PRO A 447 2.78 -3.47 27.45
CA PRO A 447 2.67 -3.85 28.85
C PRO A 447 3.62 -3.07 29.78
N LEU A 448 4.92 -3.07 29.48
CA LEU A 448 5.94 -2.40 30.29
C LEU A 448 6.00 -0.88 30.08
N ASP A 449 5.42 -0.34 29.01
CA ASP A 449 5.40 1.12 28.74
C ASP A 449 4.31 1.87 29.50
N GLY A 450 3.58 1.14 30.36
CA GLY A 450 2.58 1.69 31.26
C GLY A 450 1.13 1.57 30.75
N PHE A 451 0.81 0.49 30.06
CA PHE A 451 -0.58 0.16 29.71
C PHE A 451 -1.47 0.09 30.95
N GLU A 452 -0.97 -0.49 32.05
CA GLU A 452 -1.69 -0.62 33.32
C GLU A 452 -2.24 0.73 33.82
N GLN A 453 -1.42 1.79 33.79
CA GLN A 453 -1.85 3.13 34.20
C GLN A 453 -2.77 3.79 33.16
N GLN A 454 -2.51 3.59 31.87
CA GLN A 454 -3.35 4.12 30.79
C GLN A 454 -4.76 3.55 30.87
N PHE A 455 -4.89 2.22 30.89
CA PHE A 455 -6.17 1.53 30.94
C PHE A 455 -6.89 1.77 32.26
N GLY A 456 -6.19 1.71 33.40
CA GLY A 456 -6.82 1.95 34.71
C GLY A 456 -7.48 3.33 34.82
N ARG A 457 -6.80 4.39 34.36
CA ARG A 457 -7.35 5.77 34.35
C ARG A 457 -8.54 5.89 33.41
N PHE A 458 -8.46 5.26 32.24
CA PHE A 458 -9.55 5.25 31.28
C PHE A 458 -10.78 4.50 31.81
N LEU A 459 -10.58 3.28 32.32
CA LEU A 459 -11.63 2.42 32.86
C LEU A 459 -12.38 3.09 34.02
N GLN A 460 -11.66 3.76 34.93
CA GLN A 460 -12.30 4.49 36.03
C GLN A 460 -13.28 5.57 35.53
N ARG A 461 -12.89 6.33 34.50
CA ARG A 461 -13.77 7.34 33.88
C ARG A 461 -14.95 6.71 33.16
N GLU A 462 -14.70 5.64 32.41
CA GLU A 462 -15.73 4.93 31.65
C GLU A 462 -16.82 4.34 32.56
N LEU A 463 -16.41 3.68 33.64
CA LEU A 463 -17.36 3.12 34.62
C LEU A 463 -18.20 4.22 35.29
N PHE A 464 -17.60 5.37 35.59
CA PHE A 464 -18.33 6.52 36.13
C PHE A 464 -19.37 7.07 35.14
N GLU A 465 -19.01 7.22 33.86
CA GLU A 465 -19.93 7.69 32.82
C GLU A 465 -21.08 6.71 32.55
N ARG A 466 -20.83 5.39 32.60
CA ARG A 466 -21.87 4.37 32.47
C ARG A 466 -22.87 4.45 33.63
N GLN A 467 -22.40 4.69 34.85
CA GLN A 467 -23.26 4.87 36.03
C GLN A 467 -24.13 6.13 35.97
N ARG A 468 -23.70 7.19 35.28
CA ARG A 468 -24.50 8.43 35.12
C ARG A 468 -25.60 8.33 34.06
N LYS A 469 -25.48 7.37 33.14
CA LYS A 469 -26.42 7.15 32.03
C LYS A 469 -27.48 6.09 32.34
N GLN A 470 -27.31 5.35 33.44
CA GLN A 470 -28.33 4.50 34.06
C GLN A 470 -29.13 5.35 35.04
#